data_AF-A0A921DCK3-F1
#
_entry.id   AF-A0A921DCK3-F1
#
_cell.length_a   1.000
_cell.length_b   1.000
_cell.length_c   1.000
_cell.angle_alpha   90.00
_cell.angle_beta   90.00
_cell.angle_gamma   90.00
#
_symmetry.space_group_name_H-M   'P 1'
#
loop_
_entity.id
_entity.type
_entity.pdbx_description
1 polymer ?
#
loop_
_entity_poly.entity_id
_entity_poly.type
_entity_poly.pdbx_seq_one_letter_code
_entity_poly.pdbx_strand_id
1 'polypeptide(L)'
;NDQMIDCKDCKARIRADHLVEDALKLDCEGKSDEEVTALIRENNLVCPKCKSANLTDARKFNLMFKTELSKTEKIGKNGKPEDNFVYLRPETAQAIFLEFKNVVDNTRAKIPFGLAQIGKAFRNEITPGNFIFRQLEFEQMEIEYFFSPPKNWKENKEKLMAMGHINDWDEESRNHINAQFDAWSKDIDNWCEIVGLDTEKCHAIEHAPEKLSHYSKRTFDIEFDFPFGQKELYGCAYRTDFDLSQHQKFSEKKLEYRDPQTNEVYTPHVLEPTFGLGRTFLAILTSSYEEEKLEDGTVRTVLHLKPAIAPVKVAVLPLMKKDGLPEISKEILEELKIFGACEYDEGGQIGKRYRRQDEIGTPVCITVDYDTKEDNTVTVRDRDTMKQERVKITDLKEFLFTNYFG
;
A
#
# COMPACT_ATOMS: atom_id res chain seq x y z
N ASN A 1 1.35 18.76 -5.82
CA ASN A 1 0.71 20.02 -5.39
C ASN A 1 -0.74 19.90 -5.75
N ASP A 2 -1.63 20.13 -4.80
CA ASP A 2 -3.06 20.02 -5.03
C ASP A 2 -3.68 21.39 -5.26
N GLN A 3 -4.82 21.42 -5.93
CA GLN A 3 -5.58 22.64 -6.14
C GLN A 3 -6.45 22.91 -4.92
N MET A 4 -6.22 24.05 -4.27
CA MET A 4 -6.90 24.44 -3.05
C MET A 4 -7.71 25.72 -3.25
N ILE A 5 -8.90 25.75 -2.64
CA ILE A 5 -9.76 26.91 -2.56
C ILE A 5 -10.14 27.17 -1.09
N ASP A 6 -10.29 28.44 -0.70
CA ASP A 6 -10.77 28.81 0.63
C ASP A 6 -12.17 29.40 0.56
N CYS A 7 -13.03 29.01 1.50
CA CYS A 7 -14.26 29.75 1.75
C CYS A 7 -13.94 30.99 2.58
N LYS A 8 -14.22 32.19 2.05
CA LYS A 8 -13.94 33.45 2.74
C LYS A 8 -14.80 33.66 3.98
N ASP A 9 -15.96 33.00 4.06
CA ASP A 9 -16.91 33.17 5.17
C ASP A 9 -16.58 32.24 6.35
N CYS A 10 -16.42 30.94 6.11
CA CYS A 10 -16.15 29.97 7.19
C CYS A 10 -14.68 29.55 7.31
N LYS A 11 -13.80 30.11 6.46
CA LYS A 11 -12.35 29.84 6.41
C LYS A 11 -11.98 28.37 6.17
N ALA A 12 -12.92 27.56 5.69
CA ALA A 12 -12.64 26.18 5.32
C ALA A 12 -11.74 26.13 4.08
N ARG A 13 -10.70 25.30 4.16
CA ARG A 13 -9.87 24.89 3.01
C ARG A 13 -10.50 23.67 2.37
N ILE A 14 -10.64 23.69 1.06
CA ILE A 14 -11.33 22.67 0.28
C ILE A 14 -10.42 22.29 -0.88
N ARG A 15 -10.37 21.00 -1.20
CA ARG A 15 -9.72 20.54 -2.44
C ARG A 15 -10.62 20.89 -3.63
N ALA A 16 -10.10 21.69 -4.56
CA ALA A 16 -10.90 22.33 -5.59
C ALA A 16 -11.36 21.33 -6.68
N ASP A 17 -10.47 20.43 -7.08
CA ASP A 17 -10.73 19.24 -7.90
C ASP A 17 -11.89 18.41 -7.34
N HIS A 18 -11.83 17.98 -6.08
CA HIS A 18 -12.88 17.17 -5.46
C HIS A 18 -14.22 17.91 -5.38
N LEU A 19 -14.21 19.22 -5.11
CA LEU A 19 -15.45 19.99 -5.08
C LEU A 19 -16.19 19.91 -6.42
N VAL A 20 -15.45 19.94 -7.52
CA VAL A 20 -15.99 19.81 -8.88
C VAL A 20 -16.38 18.36 -9.18
N GLU A 21 -15.51 17.40 -8.90
CA GLU A 21 -15.77 15.96 -9.12
C GLU A 21 -16.99 15.46 -8.35
N ASP A 22 -17.13 15.82 -7.07
CA ASP A 22 -18.24 15.37 -6.24
C ASP A 22 -19.57 15.93 -6.74
N ALA A 23 -19.58 17.21 -7.15
CA ALA A 23 -20.79 17.92 -7.56
C ALA A 23 -21.19 17.62 -9.00
N LEU A 24 -20.24 17.52 -9.93
CA LEU A 24 -20.47 17.42 -11.37
C LEU A 24 -20.21 16.02 -11.93
N LYS A 25 -19.60 15.12 -11.15
CA LYS A 25 -19.12 13.80 -11.62
C LYS A 25 -18.19 13.92 -12.82
N LEU A 26 -17.40 15.00 -12.83
CA LEU A 26 -16.46 15.34 -13.89
C LEU A 26 -15.04 15.25 -13.37
N ASP A 27 -14.20 14.48 -14.05
CA ASP A 27 -12.79 14.30 -13.74
C ASP A 27 -12.01 15.62 -13.94
N CYS A 28 -11.30 16.04 -12.90
CA CYS A 28 -10.52 17.27 -12.89
C CYS A 28 -9.01 17.04 -13.04
N GLU A 29 -8.57 15.79 -13.15
CA GLU A 29 -7.16 15.45 -13.32
C GLU A 29 -6.59 16.08 -14.61
N GLY A 30 -5.43 16.73 -14.49
CA GLY A 30 -4.77 17.43 -15.61
C GLY A 30 -5.26 18.86 -15.91
N LYS A 31 -6.34 19.36 -15.26
CA LYS A 31 -6.86 20.72 -15.48
C LYS A 31 -6.03 21.80 -14.78
N SER A 32 -5.95 22.99 -15.39
CA SER A 32 -5.30 24.16 -14.80
C SER A 32 -6.09 24.78 -13.64
N ASP A 33 -5.43 25.59 -12.81
CA ASP A 33 -6.08 26.27 -11.67
C ASP A 33 -7.18 27.22 -12.17
N GLU A 34 -6.98 27.86 -13.33
CA GLU A 34 -7.93 28.73 -13.99
C GLU A 34 -9.15 27.95 -14.51
N GLU A 35 -8.93 26.79 -15.13
CA GLU A 35 -10.00 25.92 -15.62
C GLU A 35 -10.89 25.40 -14.49
N VAL A 36 -10.29 24.94 -13.39
CA VAL A 36 -11.05 24.49 -12.21
C VAL A 36 -11.79 25.66 -11.56
N THR A 37 -11.18 26.84 -11.49
CA THR A 37 -11.85 28.05 -11.00
C THR A 37 -13.04 28.42 -11.88
N ALA A 38 -12.92 28.31 -13.21
CA ALA A 38 -14.01 28.56 -14.14
C ALA A 38 -15.16 27.57 -13.92
N LEU A 39 -14.88 26.27 -13.82
CA LEU A 39 -15.89 25.22 -13.58
C LEU A 39 -16.67 25.48 -12.29
N ILE A 40 -15.99 25.86 -11.20
CA ILE A 40 -16.61 26.20 -9.92
C ILE A 40 -17.59 27.38 -10.08
N ARG A 41 -17.17 28.43 -10.79
CA ARG A 41 -17.97 29.66 -10.97
C ARG A 41 -19.15 29.43 -11.92
N GLU A 42 -18.93 28.79 -13.06
CA GLU A 42 -19.94 28.52 -14.08
C GLU A 42 -21.07 27.63 -13.54
N ASN A 43 -20.74 26.68 -12.68
CA ASN A 43 -21.69 25.76 -12.07
C ASN A 43 -22.20 26.24 -10.69
N ASN A 44 -21.85 27.45 -10.27
CA ASN A 44 -22.24 28.04 -8.98
C ASN A 44 -21.99 27.10 -7.78
N LEU A 45 -20.85 26.41 -7.77
CA LEU A 45 -20.53 25.49 -6.69
C LEU A 45 -20.29 26.25 -5.38
N VAL A 46 -20.78 25.68 -4.28
CA VAL A 46 -20.76 26.31 -2.96
C VAL A 46 -19.87 25.55 -1.99
N CYS A 47 -19.40 26.25 -0.95
CA CYS A 47 -18.70 25.63 0.16
C CYS A 47 -19.53 24.45 0.74
N PRO A 48 -18.99 23.23 0.80
CA PRO A 48 -19.75 22.07 1.30
C PRO A 48 -20.14 22.24 2.78
N LYS A 49 -19.34 22.99 3.56
CA LYS A 49 -19.51 23.21 5.00
C LYS A 49 -20.56 24.27 5.36
N CYS A 50 -20.56 25.42 4.69
CA CYS A 50 -21.43 26.56 5.05
C CYS A 50 -22.36 27.02 3.93
N LYS A 51 -22.31 26.35 2.76
CA LYS A 51 -23.12 26.65 1.56
C LYS A 51 -22.92 28.06 0.98
N SER A 52 -21.90 28.79 1.41
CA SER A 52 -21.52 30.06 0.80
C SER A 52 -20.85 29.86 -0.56
N ALA A 53 -21.21 30.70 -1.54
CA ALA A 53 -20.53 30.81 -2.83
C ALA A 53 -19.27 31.70 -2.78
N ASN A 54 -18.95 32.29 -1.63
CA ASN A 54 -17.80 33.20 -1.46
C ASN A 54 -16.49 32.42 -1.34
N LEU A 55 -16.07 31.80 -2.45
CA LEU A 55 -14.85 31.02 -2.58
C LEU A 55 -13.72 31.88 -3.20
N THR A 56 -12.46 31.59 -2.87
CA THR A 56 -11.30 32.18 -3.56
C THR A 56 -11.10 31.56 -4.94
N ASP A 57 -10.05 31.95 -5.65
CA ASP A 57 -9.64 31.22 -6.85
C ASP A 57 -8.85 29.98 -6.42
N ALA A 58 -8.87 28.95 -7.25
CA ALA A 58 -8.05 27.77 -7.04
C ALA A 58 -6.57 28.17 -7.12
N ARG A 59 -5.75 27.56 -6.27
CA ARG A 59 -4.29 27.75 -6.29
C ARG A 59 -3.57 26.48 -5.89
N LYS A 60 -2.34 26.31 -6.38
CA LYS A 60 -1.45 25.24 -5.94
C LYS A 60 -1.11 25.33 -4.46
N PHE A 61 -1.26 24.21 -3.78
CA PHE A 61 -0.86 23.99 -2.40
C PHE A 61 0.20 22.89 -2.33
N ASN A 62 1.29 23.14 -1.61
CA ASN A 62 2.35 22.17 -1.40
C ASN A 62 1.96 21.18 -0.30
N LEU A 63 1.93 19.90 -0.66
CA LEU A 63 1.59 18.81 0.25
C LEU A 63 2.77 18.36 1.13
N MET A 64 3.98 18.88 0.97
CA MET A 64 5.08 18.49 1.83
C MET A 64 5.01 19.23 3.17
N PHE A 65 5.16 18.50 4.28
CA PHE A 65 5.35 19.11 5.58
C PHE A 65 6.73 19.74 5.66
N LYS A 66 6.77 21.05 5.86
CA LYS A 66 7.98 21.85 6.02
C LYS A 66 8.32 21.99 7.50
N THR A 67 9.57 21.76 7.87
CA THR A 67 10.12 21.98 9.21
C THR A 67 11.52 22.61 9.12
N GLU A 68 12.12 22.95 10.26
CA GLU A 68 13.46 23.55 10.34
C GLU A 68 14.42 22.61 11.06
N LEU A 69 15.62 22.39 10.51
CA LEU A 69 16.58 21.42 11.07
C LEU A 69 17.37 21.98 12.24
N SER A 70 17.72 23.27 12.21
CA SER A 70 18.51 23.96 13.25
C SER A 70 17.72 25.10 13.91
N LYS A 71 18.03 25.43 15.17
CA LYS A 71 17.45 26.62 15.84
C LYS A 71 18.13 27.94 15.44
N THR A 72 19.25 27.86 14.72
CA THR A 72 20.09 29.00 14.32
C THR A 72 20.17 29.07 12.81
N GLU A 73 20.21 30.29 12.26
CA GLU A 73 20.47 30.52 10.84
C GLU A 73 21.76 29.81 10.41
N LYS A 74 21.69 28.98 9.37
CA LYS A 74 22.91 28.46 8.75
C LYS A 74 23.49 29.54 7.86
N ILE A 75 24.75 29.90 8.08
CA ILE A 75 25.49 30.74 7.13
C ILE A 75 26.10 29.79 6.09
N GLY A 76 25.64 29.92 4.85
CA GLY A 76 26.14 29.15 3.72
C GLY A 76 27.60 29.43 3.40
N LYS A 77 28.18 28.63 2.51
CA LYS A 77 29.58 28.78 2.05
C LYS A 77 29.88 30.15 1.41
N ASN A 78 28.82 30.89 1.05
CA ASN A 78 28.86 32.23 0.47
C ASN A 78 28.68 33.36 1.51
N GLY A 79 28.66 33.05 2.80
CA GLY A 79 28.49 34.04 3.87
C GLY A 79 27.07 34.59 4.04
N LYS A 80 26.07 34.00 3.36
CA LYS A 80 24.65 34.40 3.45
C LYS A 80 23.83 33.38 4.26
N PRO A 81 22.73 33.79 4.90
CA PRO A 81 21.77 32.85 5.46
C PRO A 81 21.29 31.88 4.37
N GLU A 82 21.48 30.58 4.60
CA GLU A 82 20.88 29.51 3.81
C GLU A 82 19.54 29.11 4.44
N ASP A 83 18.59 28.76 3.58
CA ASP A 83 17.32 28.20 4.02
C ASP A 83 17.60 26.93 4.85
N ASN A 84 17.22 26.97 6.13
CA ASN A 84 17.38 25.87 7.07
C ASN A 84 16.15 24.95 7.11
N PHE A 85 15.30 25.06 6.09
CA PHE A 85 14.09 24.28 5.98
C PHE A 85 14.39 22.90 5.40
N VAL A 86 13.75 21.90 5.99
CA VAL A 86 13.73 20.51 5.51
C VAL A 86 12.29 20.05 5.40
N TYR A 87 12.07 18.99 4.64
CA TYR A 87 10.73 18.43 4.45
C TYR A 87 10.66 17.03 5.04
N LEU A 88 9.51 16.69 5.63
CA LEU A 88 9.18 15.28 5.82
C LEU A 88 8.88 14.70 4.44
N ARG A 89 9.47 13.54 4.16
CA ARG A 89 9.37 12.93 2.83
C ARG A 89 7.91 12.58 2.48
N PRO A 90 7.43 12.93 1.28
CA PRO A 90 6.08 12.59 0.83
C PRO A 90 5.98 11.19 0.20
N GLU A 91 7.11 10.52 0.04
CA GLU A 91 7.31 9.17 -0.52
C GLU A 91 8.62 8.57 0.03
N THR A 92 8.87 7.29 -0.20
CA THR A 92 10.10 6.59 0.22
C THR A 92 11.15 6.47 -0.89
N ALA A 93 10.74 6.48 -2.16
CA ALA A 93 11.57 6.37 -3.38
C ALA A 93 12.86 7.22 -3.36
N GLN A 94 12.78 8.49 -2.95
CA GLN A 94 13.93 9.41 -2.99
C GLN A 94 15.16 8.92 -2.22
N ALA A 95 14.96 8.22 -1.11
CA ALA A 95 16.08 7.67 -0.33
C ALA A 95 16.78 6.54 -1.08
N ILE A 96 16.04 5.75 -1.86
CA ILE A 96 16.57 4.66 -2.66
C ILE A 96 17.48 5.20 -3.77
N PHE A 97 17.06 6.26 -4.46
CA PHE A 97 17.87 6.88 -5.52
C PHE A 97 19.19 7.46 -5.02
N LEU A 98 19.20 8.03 -3.81
CA LEU A 98 20.43 8.54 -3.18
C LEU A 98 21.43 7.43 -2.85
N GLU A 99 20.93 6.24 -2.50
CA GLU A 99 21.75 5.08 -2.13
C GLU A 99 22.10 4.17 -3.32
N PHE A 100 21.54 4.40 -4.51
CA PHE A 100 21.73 3.57 -5.70
C PHE A 100 23.20 3.21 -5.94
N LYS A 101 24.10 4.21 -5.95
CA LYS A 101 25.52 3.97 -6.23
C LYS A 101 26.22 3.20 -5.12
N ASN A 102 25.89 3.50 -3.86
CA ASN A 102 26.43 2.78 -2.71
C ASN A 102 26.03 1.31 -2.75
N VAL A 103 24.79 1.00 -3.12
CA VAL A 103 24.32 -0.38 -3.24
C VAL A 103 25.00 -1.10 -4.40
N VAL A 104 25.04 -0.50 -5.59
CA VAL A 104 25.69 -1.10 -6.77
C VAL A 104 27.16 -1.42 -6.49
N ASP A 105 27.91 -0.48 -5.90
CA ASP A 105 29.34 -0.65 -5.66
C ASP A 105 29.64 -1.72 -4.61
N ASN A 106 28.86 -1.77 -3.53
CA ASN A 106 29.13 -2.67 -2.41
C ASN A 106 28.58 -4.08 -2.61
N THR A 107 27.45 -4.22 -3.31
CA THR A 107 26.81 -5.53 -3.54
C THR A 107 27.20 -6.16 -4.87
N ARG A 108 27.75 -5.37 -5.81
CA ARG A 108 27.97 -5.77 -7.20
C ARG A 108 26.69 -6.24 -7.89
N ALA A 109 25.55 -5.64 -7.52
CA ALA A 109 24.26 -5.91 -8.13
C ALA A 109 24.36 -5.78 -9.66
N LYS A 110 23.74 -6.73 -10.36
CA LYS A 110 23.65 -6.71 -11.82
C LYS A 110 22.26 -6.26 -12.21
N ILE A 111 22.19 -5.47 -13.28
CA ILE A 111 20.91 -5.10 -13.87
C ILE A 111 20.28 -6.33 -14.59
N PRO A 112 18.96 -6.53 -14.47
CA PRO A 112 18.04 -5.73 -13.65
C PRO A 112 18.03 -6.14 -12.18
N PHE A 113 17.78 -5.19 -11.28
CA PHE A 113 17.62 -5.43 -9.84
C PHE A 113 16.67 -4.41 -9.21
N GLY A 114 16.04 -4.77 -8.10
CA GLY A 114 15.16 -3.89 -7.33
C GLY A 114 15.74 -3.51 -5.97
N LEU A 115 15.42 -2.30 -5.51
CA LEU A 115 15.61 -1.88 -4.12
C LEU A 115 14.26 -1.55 -3.54
N ALA A 116 13.93 -2.16 -2.40
CA ALA A 116 12.63 -1.96 -1.74
C ALA A 116 12.80 -1.17 -0.45
N GLN A 117 11.85 -0.30 -0.15
CA GLN A 117 11.74 0.37 1.14
C GLN A 117 10.31 0.31 1.66
N ILE A 118 10.19 -0.06 2.95
CA ILE A 118 8.96 0.10 3.72
C ILE A 118 9.19 1.22 4.72
N GLY A 119 8.28 2.18 4.78
CA GLY A 119 8.33 3.17 5.83
C GLY A 119 7.31 4.28 5.71
N LYS A 120 7.39 5.20 6.68
CA LYS A 120 6.48 6.33 6.80
C LYS A 120 6.71 7.37 5.71
N ALA A 121 5.62 7.91 5.19
CA ALA A 121 5.56 9.07 4.32
C ALA A 121 4.53 10.05 4.87
N PHE A 122 4.69 11.33 4.53
CA PHE A 122 3.87 12.40 5.08
C PHE A 122 3.35 13.32 3.97
N ARG A 123 2.02 13.45 3.87
CA ARG A 123 1.37 14.37 2.92
C ARG A 123 0.41 15.28 3.68
N ASN A 124 0.61 16.58 3.56
CA ASN A 124 -0.18 17.64 4.19
C ASN A 124 -1.53 17.78 3.47
N GLU A 125 -2.32 16.72 3.51
CA GLU A 125 -3.62 16.60 2.83
C GLU A 125 -4.56 17.74 3.23
N ILE A 126 -5.20 18.36 2.24
CA ILE A 126 -6.08 19.53 2.45
C ILE A 126 -7.34 19.11 3.21
N THR A 127 -7.87 17.92 2.90
CA THR A 127 -9.07 17.37 3.54
C THR A 127 -8.89 15.87 3.78
N PRO A 128 -8.41 15.48 4.98
CA PRO A 128 -8.41 14.08 5.40
C PRO A 128 -9.83 13.50 5.34
N GLY A 129 -9.96 12.22 5.04
CA GLY A 129 -11.26 11.60 4.84
C GLY A 129 -11.19 10.09 4.67
N ASN A 130 -12.36 9.44 4.71
CA ASN A 130 -12.53 7.99 4.53
C ASN A 130 -11.61 7.15 5.43
N PHE A 131 -11.59 7.49 6.73
CA PHE A 131 -10.85 6.78 7.78
C PHE A 131 -9.34 6.69 7.47
N ILE A 132 -8.81 5.48 7.24
CA ILE A 132 -7.38 5.24 6.94
C ILE A 132 -7.00 5.51 5.48
N PHE A 133 -7.97 5.84 4.61
CA PHE A 133 -7.70 6.00 3.19
C PHE A 133 -6.95 7.30 2.85
N ARG A 134 -7.23 8.40 3.57
CA ARG A 134 -6.53 9.69 3.43
C ARG A 134 -6.04 10.21 4.78
N GLN A 135 -4.74 10.02 5.01
CA GLN A 135 -4.06 10.38 6.25
C GLN A 135 -2.92 11.36 5.97
N LEU A 136 -2.49 12.08 7.01
CA LEU A 136 -1.33 12.96 6.93
C LEU A 136 0.00 12.22 7.06
N GLU A 137 -0.02 11.10 7.77
CA GLU A 137 1.07 10.15 7.95
C GLU A 137 0.53 8.77 7.58
N PHE A 138 1.26 8.05 6.75
CA PHE A 138 0.92 6.70 6.31
C PHE A 138 2.20 5.93 5.99
N GLU A 139 2.09 4.62 5.79
CA GLU A 139 3.20 3.76 5.43
C GLU A 139 3.06 3.30 3.98
N GLN A 140 4.17 3.35 3.26
CA GLN A 140 4.28 2.86 1.90
C GLN A 140 5.30 1.72 1.86
N MET A 141 5.09 0.83 0.90
CA MET A 141 6.05 -0.15 0.46
C MET A 141 6.33 0.21 -1.00
N GLU A 142 7.56 0.63 -1.32
CA GLU A 142 7.94 1.04 -2.67
C GLU A 142 9.15 0.23 -3.12
N ILE A 143 9.19 -0.07 -4.42
CA ILE A 143 10.29 -0.76 -5.05
C ILE A 143 10.77 0.08 -6.22
N GLU A 144 12.05 0.45 -6.22
CA GLU A 144 12.69 1.00 -7.41
C GLU A 144 13.37 -0.14 -8.17
N TYR A 145 12.75 -0.56 -9.27
CA TYR A 145 13.29 -1.60 -10.14
C TYR A 145 14.15 -0.97 -11.24
N PHE A 146 15.46 -1.14 -11.12
CA PHE A 146 16.46 -0.61 -12.05
C PHE A 146 16.70 -1.60 -13.17
N PHE A 147 16.52 -1.16 -14.41
CA PHE A 147 16.74 -1.97 -15.60
C PHE A 147 17.44 -1.19 -16.72
N SER A 148 17.91 -1.91 -17.75
CA SER A 148 18.62 -1.27 -18.85
C SER A 148 17.68 -0.38 -19.67
N PRO A 149 18.16 0.74 -20.21
CA PRO A 149 17.36 1.58 -21.10
C PRO A 149 17.05 0.84 -22.42
N PRO A 150 16.08 1.33 -23.21
CA PRO A 150 15.90 0.90 -24.59
C PRO A 150 17.19 1.06 -25.42
N LYS A 151 17.29 0.29 -26.48
CA LYS A 151 18.43 0.36 -27.39
C LYS A 151 18.52 1.75 -28.04
N ASN A 152 19.74 2.27 -28.22
CA ASN A 152 20.01 3.61 -28.75
C ASN A 152 19.31 4.73 -27.96
N TRP A 153 19.08 4.53 -26.65
CA TRP A 153 18.46 5.54 -25.79
C TRP A 153 19.21 6.86 -25.83
N LYS A 154 20.54 6.85 -25.80
CA LYS A 154 21.37 8.07 -25.80
C LYS A 154 21.09 8.96 -27.02
N GLU A 155 20.92 8.35 -28.18
CA GLU A 155 20.67 9.05 -29.44
C GLU A 155 19.20 9.48 -29.58
N ASN A 156 18.28 8.68 -29.05
CA ASN A 156 16.83 8.88 -29.24
C ASN A 156 16.13 9.57 -28.08
N LYS A 157 16.81 9.79 -26.94
CA LYS A 157 16.20 10.30 -25.69
C LYS A 157 15.36 11.55 -25.91
N GLU A 158 15.91 12.57 -26.57
CA GLU A 158 15.16 13.83 -26.79
C GLU A 158 13.88 13.60 -27.58
N LYS A 159 13.93 12.76 -28.63
CA LYS A 159 12.78 12.41 -29.46
C LYS A 159 11.73 11.62 -28.66
N LEU A 160 12.15 10.59 -27.93
CA LEU A 160 11.25 9.73 -27.14
C LEU A 160 10.65 10.48 -25.95
N MET A 161 11.42 11.36 -25.31
CA MET A 161 10.94 12.17 -24.18
C MET A 161 9.99 13.28 -24.61
N ALA A 162 10.09 13.77 -25.85
CA ALA A 162 9.13 14.70 -26.43
C ALA A 162 7.77 14.05 -26.74
N MET A 163 7.70 12.72 -26.79
CA MET A 163 6.44 11.98 -26.93
C MET A 163 5.75 11.84 -25.56
N GLY A 164 4.43 11.79 -25.57
CA GLY A 164 3.62 11.70 -24.35
C GLY A 164 3.75 10.34 -23.69
N HIS A 165 3.25 9.30 -24.36
CA HIS A 165 3.16 7.94 -23.85
C HIS A 165 4.11 7.00 -24.59
N ILE A 166 4.52 5.89 -23.96
CA ILE A 166 5.33 4.86 -24.64
C ILE A 166 4.64 4.23 -25.87
N ASN A 167 3.34 4.45 -26.07
CA ASN A 167 2.61 3.92 -27.22
C ASN A 167 3.04 4.58 -28.52
N ASP A 168 3.57 5.81 -28.42
CA ASP A 168 4.09 6.59 -29.52
C ASP A 168 5.57 6.26 -29.82
N TRP A 169 6.21 5.45 -28.97
CA TRP A 169 7.61 5.04 -29.15
C TRP A 169 7.73 4.00 -30.26
N ASP A 170 8.95 3.81 -30.75
CA ASP A 170 9.24 2.71 -31.67
C ASP A 170 8.94 1.35 -31.01
N GLU A 171 8.61 0.36 -31.85
CA GLU A 171 8.14 -0.95 -31.40
C GLU A 171 9.15 -1.68 -30.51
N GLU A 172 10.45 -1.60 -30.84
CA GLU A 172 11.52 -2.24 -30.05
C GLU A 172 11.58 -1.63 -28.64
N SER A 173 11.60 -0.30 -28.54
CA SER A 173 11.60 0.41 -27.26
C SER A 173 10.33 0.14 -26.45
N ARG A 174 9.16 0.19 -27.10
CA ARG A 174 7.88 -0.07 -26.43
C ARG A 174 7.81 -1.51 -25.89
N ASN A 175 8.22 -2.50 -26.68
CA ASN A 175 8.20 -3.90 -26.26
C ASN A 175 9.17 -4.16 -25.11
N HIS A 176 10.34 -3.51 -25.11
CA HIS A 176 11.30 -3.58 -24.00
C HIS A 176 10.69 -3.11 -22.67
N ILE A 177 9.93 -2.01 -22.70
CA ILE A 177 9.24 -1.49 -21.51
C ILE A 177 8.04 -2.38 -21.13
N ASN A 178 7.21 -2.78 -22.10
CA ASN A 178 6.05 -3.63 -21.84
C ASN A 178 6.42 -4.96 -21.18
N ALA A 179 7.54 -5.57 -21.57
CA ALA A 179 8.01 -6.80 -20.94
C ALA A 179 8.26 -6.64 -19.43
N GLN A 180 8.72 -5.46 -18.98
CA GLN A 180 8.89 -5.19 -17.54
C GLN A 180 7.53 -4.99 -16.85
N PHE A 181 6.61 -4.25 -17.49
CA PHE A 181 5.25 -4.06 -16.98
C PHE A 181 4.48 -5.37 -16.84
N ASP A 182 4.55 -6.24 -17.84
CA ASP A 182 3.82 -7.52 -17.84
C ASP A 182 4.32 -8.43 -16.69
N ALA A 183 5.64 -8.43 -16.43
CA ALA A 183 6.21 -9.16 -15.30
C ALA A 183 5.73 -8.60 -13.96
N TRP A 184 5.80 -7.28 -13.77
CA TRP A 184 5.39 -6.63 -12.53
C TRP A 184 3.88 -6.66 -12.30
N SER A 185 3.07 -6.57 -13.35
CA SER A 185 1.61 -6.74 -13.26
C SER A 185 1.28 -8.12 -12.70
N LYS A 186 1.93 -9.18 -13.21
CA LYS A 186 1.75 -10.54 -12.71
C LYS A 186 2.18 -10.68 -11.24
N ASP A 187 3.29 -10.05 -10.86
CA ASP A 187 3.76 -10.09 -9.47
C ASP A 187 2.81 -9.32 -8.52
N ILE A 188 2.23 -8.22 -8.97
CA ILE A 188 1.20 -7.47 -8.23
C ILE A 188 -0.09 -8.28 -8.11
N ASP A 189 -0.53 -8.96 -9.17
CA ASP A 189 -1.70 -9.84 -9.13
C ASP A 189 -1.50 -11.00 -8.14
N ASN A 190 -0.33 -11.63 -8.17
CA ASN A 190 0.04 -12.66 -7.21
C ASN A 190 0.07 -12.10 -5.77
N TRP A 191 0.57 -10.88 -5.59
CA TRP A 191 0.58 -10.22 -4.29
C TRP A 191 -0.84 -10.01 -3.75
N CYS A 192 -1.78 -9.56 -4.60
CA CYS A 192 -3.19 -9.43 -4.23
C CYS A 192 -3.78 -10.74 -3.71
N GLU A 193 -3.49 -11.87 -4.38
CA GLU A 193 -3.93 -13.20 -3.94
C GLU A 193 -3.29 -13.62 -2.60
N ILE A 194 -1.97 -13.43 -2.47
CA ILE A 194 -1.20 -13.82 -1.28
C ILE A 194 -1.71 -13.10 -0.02
N VAL A 195 -1.98 -11.81 -0.12
CA VAL A 195 -2.48 -11.03 1.02
C VAL A 195 -3.99 -11.19 1.25
N GLY A 196 -4.69 -11.93 0.38
CA GLY A 196 -6.10 -12.26 0.56
C GLY A 196 -7.04 -11.13 0.15
N LEU A 197 -6.70 -10.36 -0.88
CA LEU A 197 -7.67 -9.47 -1.52
C LEU A 197 -8.69 -10.27 -2.33
N ASP A 198 -9.92 -9.77 -2.35
CA ASP A 198 -10.93 -10.22 -3.30
C ASP A 198 -10.56 -9.71 -4.70
N THR A 199 -10.00 -10.59 -5.52
CA THR A 199 -9.46 -10.21 -6.84
C THR A 199 -10.54 -9.78 -7.83
N GLU A 200 -11.82 -10.14 -7.61
CA GLU A 200 -12.93 -9.64 -8.43
C GLU A 200 -13.19 -8.14 -8.22
N LYS A 201 -12.71 -7.59 -7.10
CA LYS A 201 -12.79 -6.16 -6.76
C LYS A 201 -11.53 -5.38 -7.15
N CYS A 202 -10.52 -6.05 -7.70
CA CYS A 202 -9.27 -5.42 -8.15
C CYS A 202 -9.35 -5.13 -9.65
N HIS A 203 -9.07 -3.88 -10.03
CA HIS A 203 -9.18 -3.40 -11.41
C HIS A 203 -7.87 -2.74 -11.84
N ALA A 204 -7.21 -3.29 -12.87
CA ALA A 204 -6.05 -2.64 -13.48
C ALA A 204 -6.50 -1.52 -14.41
N ILE A 205 -6.09 -0.28 -14.10
CA ILE A 205 -6.45 0.93 -14.84
C ILE A 205 -5.19 1.59 -15.38
N GLU A 206 -5.05 1.63 -16.71
CA GLU A 206 -3.96 2.35 -17.37
C GLU A 206 -4.26 3.85 -17.40
N HIS A 207 -3.27 4.67 -17.07
CA HIS A 207 -3.39 6.13 -17.12
C HIS A 207 -3.41 6.63 -18.56
N ALA A 208 -4.32 7.56 -18.84
CA ALA A 208 -4.29 8.32 -20.09
C ALA A 208 -3.05 9.24 -20.13
N PRO A 209 -2.52 9.59 -21.31
CA PRO A 209 -1.31 10.42 -21.43
C PRO A 209 -1.37 11.74 -20.66
N GLU A 210 -2.54 12.37 -20.61
CA GLU A 210 -2.82 13.62 -19.89
C GLU A 210 -2.80 13.50 -18.36
N LYS A 211 -2.93 12.29 -17.83
CA LYS A 211 -2.90 11.97 -16.39
C LYS A 211 -1.50 11.61 -15.90
N LEU A 212 -0.57 11.32 -16.82
CA LEU A 212 0.78 10.95 -16.46
C LEU A 212 1.48 12.08 -15.69
N SER A 213 2.12 11.71 -14.58
CA SER A 213 3.05 12.59 -13.89
C SER A 213 4.19 13.01 -14.82
N HIS A 214 4.73 14.22 -14.63
CA HIS A 214 5.76 14.80 -15.51
C HIS A 214 7.04 13.95 -15.71
N TYR A 215 7.32 13.04 -14.78
CA TYR A 215 8.45 12.10 -14.83
C TYR A 215 8.07 10.72 -15.37
N SER A 216 6.78 10.43 -15.57
CA SER A 216 6.28 9.13 -15.98
C SER A 216 5.96 9.08 -17.48
N LYS A 217 6.23 7.93 -18.11
CA LYS A 217 5.89 7.66 -19.52
C LYS A 217 4.86 6.56 -19.72
N ARG A 218 4.56 5.82 -18.65
CA ARG A 218 3.49 4.82 -18.58
C ARG A 218 3.19 4.57 -17.11
N THR A 219 1.91 4.49 -16.75
CA THR A 219 1.49 4.19 -15.39
C THR A 219 0.20 3.41 -15.45
N PHE A 220 0.13 2.34 -14.66
CA PHE A 220 -1.14 1.72 -14.33
C PHE A 220 -1.31 1.71 -12.83
N ASP A 221 -2.56 1.82 -12.40
CA ASP A 221 -2.95 1.61 -11.03
C ASP A 221 -3.74 0.32 -10.92
N ILE A 222 -3.62 -0.35 -9.78
CA ILE A 222 -4.63 -1.29 -9.32
C ILE A 222 -5.60 -0.51 -8.45
N GLU A 223 -6.81 -0.34 -8.91
CA GLU A 223 -7.91 0.19 -8.12
C GLU A 223 -8.67 -0.95 -7.43
N PHE A 224 -9.28 -0.65 -6.28
CA PHE A 224 -10.07 -1.59 -5.50
C PHE A 224 -11.45 -1.04 -5.19
N ASP A 225 -12.47 -1.90 -5.26
CA ASP A 225 -13.85 -1.56 -4.88
C ASP A 225 -14.04 -1.51 -3.37
N PHE A 226 -13.77 -0.35 -2.78
CA PHE A 226 -14.09 -0.09 -1.38
C PHE A 226 -15.60 0.13 -1.18
N PRO A 227 -16.12 0.00 0.05
CA PRO A 227 -17.52 0.34 0.38
C PRO A 227 -17.94 1.78 0.04
N PHE A 228 -16.97 2.69 -0.14
CA PHE A 228 -17.18 4.08 -0.51
C PHE A 228 -16.82 4.39 -1.98
N GLY A 229 -16.61 3.35 -2.81
CA GLY A 229 -16.34 3.44 -4.24
C GLY A 229 -14.97 2.92 -4.66
N GLN A 230 -14.81 2.73 -5.96
CA GLN A 230 -13.56 2.32 -6.60
C GLN A 230 -12.48 3.38 -6.40
N LYS A 231 -11.31 2.98 -5.87
CA LYS A 231 -10.16 3.87 -5.64
C LYS A 231 -8.83 3.15 -5.81
N GLU A 232 -7.81 3.91 -6.22
CA GLU A 232 -6.40 3.49 -6.26
C GLU A 232 -5.94 2.80 -4.96
N LEU A 233 -5.41 1.59 -5.12
CA LEU A 233 -4.80 0.77 -4.08
C LEU A 233 -3.28 0.70 -4.27
N TYR A 234 -2.83 0.35 -5.48
CA TYR A 234 -1.42 0.23 -5.88
C TYR A 234 -1.16 1.01 -7.17
N GLY A 235 0.09 1.42 -7.39
CA GLY A 235 0.52 2.07 -8.62
C GLY A 235 1.79 1.43 -9.16
N CYS A 236 1.98 1.47 -10.47
CA CYS A 236 3.21 1.04 -11.12
C CYS A 236 3.60 2.04 -12.21
N ALA A 237 4.65 2.82 -11.97
CA ALA A 237 5.04 3.93 -12.84
C ALA A 237 6.40 3.70 -13.50
N TYR A 238 6.48 3.92 -14.81
CA TYR A 238 7.75 3.92 -15.53
C TYR A 238 8.31 5.34 -15.64
N ARG A 239 9.38 5.58 -14.89
CA ARG A 239 9.95 6.90 -14.64
C ARG A 239 11.19 7.21 -15.51
N THR A 240 11.50 6.34 -16.48
CA THR A 240 12.69 6.46 -17.34
C THR A 240 13.98 6.57 -16.51
N ASP A 241 14.96 7.37 -16.94
CA ASP A 241 16.17 7.70 -16.18
C ASP A 241 16.04 9.01 -15.36
N PHE A 242 14.81 9.53 -15.22
CA PHE A 242 14.55 10.87 -14.69
C PHE A 242 15.15 11.07 -13.30
N ASP A 243 14.83 10.18 -12.35
CA ASP A 243 15.18 10.35 -10.93
C ASP A 243 16.70 10.38 -10.71
N LEU A 244 17.40 9.38 -11.23
CA LEU A 244 18.85 9.33 -11.17
C LEU A 244 19.48 10.51 -11.90
N SER A 245 18.95 10.90 -13.07
CA SER A 245 19.46 12.05 -13.83
C SER A 245 19.31 13.38 -13.08
N GLN A 246 18.18 13.60 -12.38
CA GLN A 246 17.98 14.80 -11.56
C GLN A 246 18.96 14.82 -10.38
N HIS A 247 19.09 13.70 -9.66
CA HIS A 247 20.07 13.59 -8.57
C HIS A 247 21.50 13.79 -9.06
N GLN A 248 21.89 13.24 -10.21
CA GLN A 248 23.21 13.50 -10.82
C GLN A 248 23.42 14.99 -11.10
N LYS A 249 22.43 15.65 -11.72
CA LYS A 249 22.50 17.06 -12.11
C LYS A 249 22.70 18.00 -10.92
N PHE A 250 21.98 17.78 -9.82
CA PHE A 250 22.02 18.69 -8.66
C PHE A 250 23.05 18.32 -7.61
N SER A 251 23.50 17.06 -7.53
CA SER A 251 24.56 16.63 -6.60
C SER A 251 25.97 16.65 -7.18
N GLU A 252 26.09 16.75 -8.52
CA GLU A 252 27.34 16.62 -9.27
C GLU A 252 28.04 15.25 -9.09
N LYS A 253 27.32 14.24 -8.59
CA LYS A 253 27.79 12.85 -8.50
C LYS A 253 27.27 12.03 -9.68
N LYS A 254 28.05 11.03 -10.10
CA LYS A 254 27.62 10.09 -11.15
C LYS A 254 26.84 8.93 -10.54
N LEU A 255 25.61 8.75 -11.00
CA LEU A 255 24.71 7.65 -10.64
C LEU A 255 24.48 6.76 -11.87
N GLU A 256 25.58 6.41 -12.52
CA GLU A 256 25.62 5.57 -13.73
C GLU A 256 25.96 4.13 -13.34
N TYR A 257 25.42 3.17 -14.09
CA TYR A 257 25.79 1.77 -14.04
C TYR A 257 26.77 1.43 -15.16
N ARG A 258 27.78 0.61 -14.86
CA ARG A 258 28.69 0.05 -15.86
C ARG A 258 28.43 -1.45 -15.98
N ASP A 259 27.93 -1.88 -17.13
CA ASP A 259 27.66 -3.28 -17.39
C ASP A 259 28.95 -4.11 -17.38
N PRO A 260 29.07 -5.15 -16.55
CA PRO A 260 30.29 -5.94 -16.45
C PRO A 260 30.55 -6.84 -17.66
N GLN A 261 29.54 -7.11 -18.50
CA GLN A 261 29.66 -7.92 -19.72
C GLN A 261 29.99 -7.05 -20.92
N THR A 262 29.29 -5.93 -21.13
CA THR A 262 29.46 -5.09 -22.32
C THR A 262 30.42 -3.91 -22.09
N ASN A 263 30.74 -3.60 -20.84
CA ASN A 263 31.45 -2.37 -20.42
C ASN A 263 30.70 -1.07 -20.74
N GLU A 264 29.46 -1.15 -21.21
CA GLU A 264 28.65 0.03 -21.48
C GLU A 264 28.31 0.75 -20.18
N VAL A 265 28.38 2.09 -20.22
CA VAL A 265 27.99 2.96 -19.10
C VAL A 265 26.72 3.69 -19.47
N TYR A 266 25.69 3.60 -18.62
CA TYR A 266 24.40 4.27 -18.80
C TYR A 266 23.74 4.59 -17.46
N THR A 267 22.81 5.53 -17.46
CA THR A 267 21.90 5.75 -16.32
C THR A 267 20.74 4.76 -16.45
N PRO A 268 20.51 3.89 -15.46
CA PRO A 268 19.43 2.92 -15.52
C PRO A 268 18.05 3.58 -15.60
N HIS A 269 17.12 2.84 -16.19
CA HIS A 269 15.71 3.18 -16.14
C HIS A 269 15.07 2.61 -14.88
N VAL A 270 13.99 3.26 -14.42
CA VAL A 270 13.27 2.89 -13.20
C VAL A 270 11.82 2.56 -13.51
N LEU A 271 11.37 1.41 -13.01
CA LEU A 271 9.96 1.07 -12.86
C LEU A 271 9.67 1.03 -11.36
N GLU A 272 8.61 1.71 -10.94
CA GLU A 272 8.26 1.92 -9.53
C GLU A 272 6.89 1.31 -9.22
N PRO A 273 6.84 0.08 -8.70
CA PRO A 273 5.69 -0.43 -7.96
C PRO A 273 5.59 0.23 -6.57
N THR A 274 4.45 0.86 -6.29
CA THR A 274 4.14 1.51 -5.01
C THR A 274 2.88 0.92 -4.38
N PHE A 275 2.96 0.63 -3.08
CA PHE A 275 1.89 -0.01 -2.32
C PHE A 275 1.59 0.78 -1.05
N GLY A 276 0.35 1.22 -0.88
CA GLY A 276 -0.10 1.90 0.34
C GLY A 276 -0.52 0.91 1.43
N LEU A 277 0.31 0.67 2.44
CA LEU A 277 0.05 -0.36 3.47
C LEU A 277 -1.27 -0.17 4.20
N GLY A 278 -1.61 1.07 4.56
CA GLY A 278 -2.89 1.39 5.21
C GLY A 278 -4.10 1.11 4.31
N ARG A 279 -3.98 1.37 3.01
CA ARG A 279 -5.04 1.06 2.03
C ARG A 279 -5.16 -0.45 1.80
N THR A 280 -4.03 -1.17 1.72
CA THR A 280 -4.00 -2.64 1.68
C THR A 280 -4.72 -3.24 2.87
N PHE A 281 -4.42 -2.76 4.08
CA PHE A 281 -5.08 -3.24 5.29
C PHE A 281 -6.60 -3.02 5.23
N LEU A 282 -7.06 -1.86 4.78
CA LEU A 282 -8.50 -1.61 4.60
C LEU A 282 -9.12 -2.56 3.58
N ALA A 283 -8.45 -2.75 2.43
CA ALA A 283 -8.92 -3.60 1.34
C ALA A 283 -9.05 -5.07 1.79
N ILE A 284 -8.08 -5.57 2.57
CA ILE A 284 -8.12 -6.91 3.18
C ILE A 284 -9.29 -7.03 4.15
N LEU A 285 -9.49 -6.05 5.03
CA LEU A 285 -10.62 -6.07 5.97
C LEU A 285 -11.96 -6.11 5.22
N THR A 286 -12.13 -5.30 4.18
CA THR A 286 -13.36 -5.28 3.39
C THR A 286 -13.52 -6.51 2.48
N SER A 287 -12.42 -7.18 2.11
CA SER A 287 -12.45 -8.43 1.35
C SER A 287 -12.83 -9.62 2.23
N SER A 288 -12.43 -9.59 3.51
CA SER A 288 -12.58 -10.72 4.43
C SER A 288 -13.80 -10.63 5.35
N TYR A 289 -14.42 -9.46 5.50
CA TYR A 289 -15.55 -9.25 6.39
C TYR A 289 -16.85 -9.84 5.86
N GLU A 290 -17.51 -10.66 6.69
CA GLU A 290 -18.85 -11.19 6.44
C GLU A 290 -19.72 -11.14 7.71
N GLU A 291 -20.99 -10.75 7.55
CA GLU A 291 -22.07 -11.03 8.51
C GLU A 291 -22.81 -12.30 8.08
N GLU A 292 -22.29 -13.47 8.49
CA GLU A 292 -22.79 -14.77 8.06
C GLU A 292 -24.03 -15.19 8.87
N LYS A 293 -25.11 -15.52 8.16
CA LYS A 293 -26.34 -16.06 8.75
C LYS A 293 -26.26 -17.58 8.86
N LEU A 294 -26.37 -18.10 10.09
CA LEU A 294 -26.29 -19.52 10.37
C LEU A 294 -27.64 -20.23 10.25
N GLU A 295 -27.59 -21.56 10.15
CA GLU A 295 -28.78 -22.44 10.06
C GLU A 295 -29.73 -22.30 11.25
N ASP A 296 -29.20 -21.98 12.44
CA ASP A 296 -29.97 -21.75 13.66
C ASP A 296 -30.67 -20.38 13.70
N GLY A 297 -30.51 -19.57 12.65
CA GLY A 297 -31.08 -18.23 12.51
C GLY A 297 -30.27 -17.13 13.20
N THR A 298 -29.17 -17.47 13.87
CA THR A 298 -28.24 -16.47 14.43
C THR A 298 -27.32 -15.90 13.35
N VAL A 299 -26.71 -14.76 13.62
CA VAL A 299 -25.71 -14.12 12.75
C VAL A 299 -24.37 -14.13 13.49
N ARG A 300 -23.28 -14.34 12.74
CA ARG A 300 -21.93 -14.07 13.22
C ARG A 300 -21.22 -13.06 12.35
N THR A 301 -20.37 -12.27 12.97
CA THR A 301 -19.34 -11.53 12.26
C THR A 301 -18.09 -12.39 12.18
N VAL A 302 -17.51 -12.50 10.99
CA VAL A 302 -16.29 -13.25 10.74
C VAL A 302 -15.38 -12.49 9.79
N LEU A 303 -14.07 -12.55 10.06
CA LEU A 303 -13.05 -12.10 9.11
C LEU A 303 -12.37 -13.34 8.49
N HIS A 304 -12.62 -13.57 7.20
CA HIS A 304 -12.01 -14.62 6.40
C HIS A 304 -10.54 -14.33 6.02
N LEU A 305 -9.73 -13.87 6.98
CA LEU A 305 -8.32 -13.58 6.76
C LEU A 305 -7.57 -14.84 6.32
N LYS A 306 -6.66 -14.72 5.35
CA LYS A 306 -5.73 -15.82 5.03
C LYS A 306 -4.90 -16.14 6.28
N PRO A 307 -4.63 -17.43 6.59
CA PRO A 307 -3.88 -17.80 7.79
C PRO A 307 -2.53 -17.10 7.93
N ALA A 308 -1.84 -16.84 6.82
CA ALA A 308 -0.55 -16.14 6.79
C ALA A 308 -0.59 -14.72 7.40
N ILE A 309 -1.72 -14.01 7.28
CA ILE A 309 -1.88 -12.62 7.75
C ILE A 309 -2.81 -12.47 8.96
N ALA A 310 -3.45 -13.55 9.41
CA ALA A 310 -4.30 -13.50 10.60
C ALA A 310 -3.49 -13.01 11.83
N PRO A 311 -4.04 -12.08 12.64
CA PRO A 311 -3.34 -11.49 13.78
C PRO A 311 -3.08 -12.51 14.90
N VAL A 312 -3.98 -13.49 15.04
CA VAL A 312 -3.83 -14.66 15.89
C VAL A 312 -3.92 -15.88 14.99
N LYS A 313 -2.94 -16.78 15.09
CA LYS A 313 -2.85 -18.00 14.29
C LYS A 313 -3.68 -19.11 14.88
N VAL A 314 -3.61 -19.27 16.20
CA VAL A 314 -4.30 -20.32 16.94
C VAL A 314 -4.83 -19.78 18.25
N ALA A 315 -6.07 -20.11 18.58
CA ALA A 315 -6.61 -19.88 19.92
C ALA A 315 -6.77 -21.21 20.68
N VAL A 316 -6.24 -21.30 21.90
CA VAL A 316 -6.40 -22.49 22.76
C VAL A 316 -7.37 -22.18 23.90
N LEU A 317 -8.47 -22.94 23.94
CA LEU A 317 -9.67 -22.64 24.70
C LEU A 317 -10.02 -23.82 25.61
N PRO A 318 -9.73 -23.77 26.93
CA PRO A 318 -10.20 -24.81 27.83
C PRO A 318 -11.73 -24.79 27.90
N LEU A 319 -12.37 -25.96 27.92
CA LEU A 319 -13.82 -26.07 28.04
C LEU A 319 -14.31 -25.39 29.34
N MET A 320 -13.60 -25.64 30.44
CA MET A 320 -13.88 -25.11 31.78
C MET A 320 -12.63 -24.48 32.41
N LYS A 321 -12.83 -23.47 33.28
CA LYS A 321 -11.77 -22.75 34.02
C LYS A 321 -11.19 -23.50 35.22
N LYS A 322 -11.32 -24.82 35.23
CA LYS A 322 -11.01 -25.65 36.40
C LYS A 322 -10.65 -27.05 35.97
N ASP A 323 -10.42 -27.89 36.97
CA ASP A 323 -10.19 -29.31 36.78
C ASP A 323 -8.99 -29.56 35.85
N GLY A 324 -7.88 -28.83 35.93
CA GLY A 324 -6.67 -29.14 35.16
C GLY A 324 -6.70 -28.82 33.66
N LEU A 325 -7.86 -28.47 33.07
CA LEU A 325 -7.97 -28.12 31.65
C LEU A 325 -7.20 -26.83 31.29
N PRO A 326 -7.20 -25.79 32.14
CA PRO A 326 -6.36 -24.60 31.92
C PRO A 326 -4.87 -24.91 31.80
N GLU A 327 -4.36 -25.83 32.61
CA GLU A 327 -2.95 -26.22 32.63
C GLU A 327 -2.56 -26.91 31.32
N ILE A 328 -3.33 -27.94 30.91
CA ILE A 328 -3.14 -28.64 29.62
C ILE A 328 -3.21 -27.66 28.45
N SER A 329 -4.16 -26.73 28.49
CA SER A 329 -4.32 -25.70 27.45
C SER A 329 -3.09 -24.78 27.33
N LYS A 330 -2.47 -24.42 28.44
CA LYS A 330 -1.26 -23.58 28.45
C LYS A 330 -0.04 -24.32 27.94
N GLU A 331 0.07 -25.62 28.23
CA GLU A 331 1.12 -26.48 27.68
C GLU A 331 0.99 -26.57 26.15
N ILE A 332 -0.20 -26.88 25.65
CA ILE A 332 -0.49 -26.90 24.20
C ILE A 332 -0.21 -25.53 23.57
N LEU A 333 -0.66 -24.43 24.19
CA LEU A 333 -0.41 -23.08 23.68
C LEU A 333 1.09 -22.81 23.48
N GLU A 334 1.92 -23.17 24.46
CA GLU A 334 3.37 -22.96 24.38
C GLU A 334 3.98 -23.69 23.19
N GLU A 335 3.53 -24.92 22.95
CA GLU A 335 3.97 -25.73 21.82
C GLU A 335 3.57 -25.15 20.46
N LEU A 336 2.43 -24.46 20.39
CA LEU A 336 1.87 -23.93 19.15
C LEU A 336 2.37 -22.54 18.77
N LYS A 337 3.07 -21.84 19.68
CA LYS A 337 3.71 -20.55 19.39
C LYS A 337 4.71 -20.58 18.25
N ILE A 338 5.17 -21.77 17.84
CA ILE A 338 6.00 -21.94 16.64
C ILE A 338 5.31 -21.44 15.36
N PHE A 339 3.97 -21.43 15.32
CA PHE A 339 3.20 -20.91 14.18
C PHE A 339 3.05 -19.38 14.22
N GLY A 340 3.33 -18.74 15.35
CA GLY A 340 3.23 -17.29 15.55
C GLY A 340 2.36 -16.92 16.75
N ALA A 341 1.70 -15.77 16.66
CA ALA A 341 0.85 -15.26 17.73
C ALA A 341 -0.30 -16.24 18.02
N CYS A 342 -0.40 -16.68 19.28
CA CYS A 342 -1.45 -17.56 19.77
C CYS A 342 -2.16 -16.91 20.96
N GLU A 343 -3.46 -17.16 21.09
CA GLU A 343 -4.26 -16.62 22.18
C GLU A 343 -4.76 -17.74 23.10
N TYR A 344 -4.76 -17.48 24.40
CA TYR A 344 -5.44 -18.32 25.38
C TYR A 344 -6.62 -17.54 25.95
N ASP A 345 -7.80 -18.17 25.93
CA ASP A 345 -9.02 -17.56 26.43
C ASP A 345 -9.89 -18.58 27.15
N GLU A 346 -10.19 -18.29 28.40
CA GLU A 346 -11.07 -19.09 29.24
C GLU A 346 -12.34 -18.32 29.63
N GLY A 347 -12.51 -17.07 29.18
CA GLY A 347 -13.64 -16.20 29.52
C GLY A 347 -14.97 -16.66 28.91
N GLY A 348 -16.04 -16.70 29.71
CA GLY A 348 -17.38 -17.00 29.22
C GLY A 348 -17.60 -18.46 28.77
N GLN A 349 -18.66 -18.68 27.98
CA GLN A 349 -18.98 -19.99 27.40
C GLN A 349 -18.18 -20.21 26.11
N ILE A 350 -17.88 -21.47 25.79
CA ILE A 350 -17.05 -21.84 24.62
C ILE A 350 -17.53 -21.21 23.31
N GLY A 351 -18.84 -21.18 23.06
CA GLY A 351 -19.42 -20.55 21.87
C GLY A 351 -19.10 -19.05 21.76
N LYS A 352 -19.11 -18.32 22.88
CA LYS A 352 -18.74 -16.89 22.90
C LYS A 352 -17.25 -16.69 22.63
N ARG A 353 -16.40 -17.65 23.02
CA ARG A 353 -14.97 -17.62 22.71
C ARG A 353 -14.72 -17.82 21.23
N TYR A 354 -15.38 -18.79 20.61
CA TYR A 354 -15.34 -18.95 19.15
C TYR A 354 -15.80 -17.69 18.42
N ARG A 355 -16.91 -17.05 18.85
CA ARG A 355 -17.36 -15.78 18.23
C ARG A 355 -16.30 -14.68 18.26
N ARG A 356 -15.62 -14.48 19.40
CA ARG A 356 -14.53 -13.50 19.50
C ARG A 356 -13.36 -13.80 18.56
N GLN A 357 -13.05 -15.07 18.39
CA GLN A 357 -11.96 -15.52 17.53
C GLN A 357 -12.34 -15.45 16.05
N ASP A 358 -13.59 -15.74 15.69
CA ASP A 358 -14.15 -15.54 14.35
C ASP A 358 -14.11 -14.04 13.98
N GLU A 359 -14.50 -13.14 14.90
CA GLU A 359 -14.51 -11.67 14.71
C GLU A 359 -13.13 -11.08 14.41
N ILE A 360 -12.05 -11.66 14.96
CA ILE A 360 -10.67 -11.21 14.69
C ILE A 360 -9.97 -12.05 13.61
N GLY A 361 -10.69 -13.00 13.01
CA GLY A 361 -10.22 -13.82 11.90
C GLY A 361 -9.19 -14.88 12.26
N THR A 362 -9.18 -15.37 13.50
CA THR A 362 -8.31 -16.48 13.91
C THR A 362 -8.67 -17.74 13.13
N PRO A 363 -7.75 -18.33 12.33
CA PRO A 363 -8.07 -19.44 11.43
C PRO A 363 -8.58 -20.70 12.14
N VAL A 364 -8.05 -20.97 13.34
CA VAL A 364 -8.30 -22.23 14.03
C VAL A 364 -8.36 -22.05 15.54
N CYS A 365 -9.36 -22.69 16.15
CA CYS A 365 -9.53 -22.76 17.61
C CYS A 365 -9.36 -24.20 18.09
N ILE A 366 -8.61 -24.39 19.18
CA ILE A 366 -8.34 -25.68 19.78
C ILE A 366 -9.02 -25.72 21.13
N THR A 367 -9.86 -26.73 21.33
CA THR A 367 -10.63 -26.89 22.57
C THR A 367 -10.11 -28.07 23.34
N VAL A 368 -9.77 -27.81 24.61
CA VAL A 368 -9.32 -28.80 25.57
C VAL A 368 -10.49 -29.14 26.47
N ASP A 369 -11.02 -30.35 26.34
CA ASP A 369 -12.20 -30.84 27.04
C ASP A 369 -11.84 -31.96 28.03
N TYR A 370 -12.86 -32.52 28.69
CA TYR A 370 -12.63 -33.59 29.67
C TYR A 370 -12.09 -34.86 29.02
N ASP A 371 -12.52 -35.17 27.79
CA ASP A 371 -12.06 -36.33 27.03
C ASP A 371 -10.57 -36.22 26.73
N THR A 372 -10.03 -35.00 26.53
CA THR A 372 -8.58 -34.77 26.35
C THR A 372 -7.73 -35.42 27.44
N LYS A 373 -8.22 -35.49 28.68
CA LYS A 373 -7.47 -36.11 29.79
C LYS A 373 -7.43 -37.63 29.71
N GLU A 374 -8.41 -38.23 29.04
CA GLU A 374 -8.55 -39.67 28.93
C GLU A 374 -7.87 -40.18 27.66
N ASP A 375 -8.00 -39.45 26.55
CA ASP A 375 -7.61 -39.90 25.22
C ASP A 375 -6.43 -39.12 24.59
N ASN A 376 -5.93 -38.06 25.26
CA ASN A 376 -4.88 -37.16 24.74
C ASN A 376 -5.21 -36.56 23.36
N THR A 377 -6.50 -36.31 23.09
CA THR A 377 -6.96 -35.64 21.88
C THR A 377 -7.66 -34.33 22.20
N VAL A 378 -7.59 -33.39 21.25
CA VAL A 378 -8.21 -32.07 21.35
C VAL A 378 -9.15 -31.86 20.18
N THR A 379 -10.11 -30.97 20.37
CA THR A 379 -11.06 -30.61 19.31
C THR A 379 -10.53 -29.40 18.55
N VAL A 380 -10.21 -29.57 17.29
CA VAL A 380 -9.77 -28.51 16.37
C VAL A 380 -10.98 -28.01 15.59
N ARG A 381 -11.29 -26.72 15.71
CA ARG A 381 -12.38 -26.05 14.99
C ARG A 381 -11.82 -25.11 13.94
N ASP A 382 -12.21 -25.34 12.69
CA ASP A 382 -11.94 -24.46 11.56
C ASP A 382 -12.87 -23.23 11.59
N ARG A 383 -12.33 -22.03 11.33
CA ARG A 383 -13.07 -20.77 11.36
C ARG A 383 -14.16 -20.71 10.30
N ASP A 384 -13.79 -21.01 9.06
CA ASP A 384 -14.61 -20.76 7.88
C ASP A 384 -15.75 -21.78 7.80
N THR A 385 -15.42 -23.06 7.84
CA THR A 385 -16.38 -24.17 7.75
C THR A 385 -17.10 -24.48 9.06
N MET A 386 -16.61 -23.95 10.19
CA MET A 386 -17.07 -24.28 11.56
C MET A 386 -16.95 -25.76 11.95
N LYS A 387 -16.36 -26.61 11.09
CA LYS A 387 -16.22 -28.05 11.33
C LYS A 387 -15.26 -28.29 12.49
N GLN A 388 -15.54 -29.35 13.24
CA GLN A 388 -14.76 -29.78 14.39
C GLN A 388 -14.21 -31.18 14.14
N GLU A 389 -12.92 -31.36 14.39
CA GLU A 389 -12.22 -32.64 14.25
C GLU A 389 -11.44 -32.94 15.53
N ARG A 390 -11.41 -34.22 15.95
CA ARG A 390 -10.60 -34.69 17.08
C ARG A 390 -9.21 -35.07 16.58
N VAL A 391 -8.19 -34.40 17.10
CA VAL A 391 -6.79 -34.60 16.71
C VAL A 391 -5.98 -34.95 17.95
N LYS A 392 -5.10 -35.95 17.86
CA LYS A 392 -4.16 -36.28 18.93
C LYS A 392 -3.20 -35.11 19.17
N ILE A 393 -2.92 -34.79 20.43
CA ILE A 393 -2.00 -33.71 20.78
C ILE A 393 -0.62 -33.92 20.12
N THR A 394 -0.17 -35.18 20.00
CA THR A 394 1.10 -35.55 19.36
C THR A 394 1.17 -35.18 17.88
N ASP A 395 0.03 -35.18 17.19
CA ASP A 395 -0.06 -35.01 15.74
C ASP A 395 -0.50 -33.57 15.39
N LEU A 396 -0.85 -32.78 16.41
CA LEU A 396 -1.47 -31.46 16.28
C LEU A 396 -0.61 -30.46 15.50
N LYS A 397 0.70 -30.44 15.72
CA LYS A 397 1.60 -29.52 14.98
C LYS A 397 1.64 -29.85 13.49
N GLU A 398 1.81 -31.12 13.16
CA GLU A 398 1.83 -31.57 11.77
C GLU A 398 0.49 -31.29 11.09
N PHE A 399 -0.61 -31.62 11.77
CA PHE A 399 -1.96 -31.31 11.30
C PHE A 399 -2.14 -29.81 11.00
N LEU A 400 -1.75 -28.93 11.91
CA LEU A 400 -1.90 -27.48 11.73
C LEU A 400 -1.00 -26.95 10.61
N PHE A 401 0.24 -27.44 10.51
CA PHE A 401 1.14 -27.07 9.41
C PHE A 401 0.52 -27.45 8.07
N THR A 402 0.16 -28.72 7.86
CA THR A 402 -0.36 -29.20 6.58
C THR A 402 -1.66 -28.54 6.14
N ASN A 403 -2.56 -28.23 7.08
CA ASN A 403 -3.90 -27.74 6.73
C ASN A 403 -4.04 -26.21 6.74
N TYR A 404 -3.16 -25.46 7.43
CA TYR A 404 -3.34 -24.02 7.62
C TYR A 404 -2.10 -23.17 7.34
N PHE A 405 -0.89 -23.66 7.63
CA PHE A 405 0.31 -22.81 7.69
C PHE A 405 1.47 -23.22 6.78
N GLY A 406 1.31 -24.31 6.02
CA GLY A 406 2.34 -24.92 5.17
C GLY A 406 2.32 -24.50 3.71
#